data_AF-A0A2V9BJN1-F1
#
_entry.id   AF-A0A2V9BJN1-F1
#
_cell.length_a   1.000
_cell.length_b   1.000
_cell.length_c   1.000
_cell.angle_alpha   90.00
_cell.angle_beta   90.00
_cell.angle_gamma   90.00
#
_symmetry.space_group_name_H-M   'P 1'
#
loop_
_entity.id
_entity.type
_entity.pdbx_description
1 polymer ?
#
loop_
_entity_poly.entity_id
_entity_poly.type
_entity_poly.pdbx_seq_one_letter_code
_entity_poly.pdbx_strand_id
1 'polypeptide(L)'
;MRKSIATIALGFALLGRTIPARAGDDELRGHKIKHVLLISVDGLHSLDVENYVAAHPDSALAALSNHGVTFSNARTPALSDSFPGLLALVTGGSPVSHGLFYDVSYDRTIFDPTNTSCSGQAGNPMIFDESTDKYSSGNVSLNVLDPATLPNHIDANGKCVRLFPHNAIRSNTIFEVVRASGGHTAWADKHPAYDLVNGPSGKGVQDLYTPEITNVNGLDNTVSVVCTVANDQLKVAAILNEIQGLRHDGTPGPGIPAVFGMNFQAVSVG
;
A
#
# COMPACT_ATOMS: atom_id res chain seq x y z
N MET A 1 -53.27 58.59 16.39
CA MET A 1 -52.85 57.18 16.43
C MET A 1 -52.51 56.74 15.00
N ARG A 2 -51.21 56.55 14.71
CA ARG A 2 -50.69 56.07 13.42
C ARG A 2 -50.90 54.56 13.31
N LYS A 3 -51.37 54.06 12.16
CA LYS A 3 -51.27 52.65 11.78
C LYS A 3 -50.39 52.57 10.53
N SER A 4 -49.19 52.01 10.69
CA SER A 4 -48.34 51.58 9.58
C SER A 4 -48.46 50.06 9.49
N ILE A 5 -48.83 49.56 8.33
CA ILE A 5 -48.84 48.13 7.99
C ILE A 5 -47.43 47.78 7.52
N ALA A 6 -46.76 46.87 8.24
CA ALA A 6 -45.51 46.28 7.82
C ALA A 6 -45.74 44.80 7.49
N THR A 7 -45.63 44.47 6.21
CA THR A 7 -45.64 43.12 5.67
C THR A 7 -44.31 42.44 6.00
N ILE A 8 -44.32 41.35 6.78
CA ILE A 8 -43.15 40.51 7.00
C ILE A 8 -43.23 39.32 6.04
N ALA A 9 -42.30 39.27 5.10
CA ALA A 9 -42.05 38.09 4.28
C ALA A 9 -41.26 37.06 5.10
N LEU A 10 -41.80 35.84 5.20
CA LEU A 10 -41.15 34.72 5.88
C LEU A 10 -40.24 33.99 4.87
N GLY A 11 -38.94 34.29 4.90
CA GLY A 11 -37.93 33.53 4.17
C GLY A 11 -37.40 32.39 5.03
N PHE A 12 -37.78 31.15 4.72
CA PHE A 12 -37.14 29.96 5.30
C PHE A 12 -35.78 29.74 4.63
N ALA A 13 -34.70 30.19 5.27
CA ALA A 13 -33.35 29.75 4.95
C ALA A 13 -33.06 28.47 5.73
N LEU A 14 -33.15 27.31 5.08
CA LEU A 14 -32.55 26.07 5.61
C LEU A 14 -31.02 26.18 5.51
N LEU A 15 -30.41 26.69 6.57
CA LEU A 15 -28.98 26.49 6.84
C LEU A 15 -28.78 25.03 7.25
N GLY A 16 -28.46 24.18 6.27
CA GLY A 16 -27.95 22.84 6.53
C GLY A 16 -26.67 22.95 7.35
N ARG A 17 -26.74 22.62 8.64
CA ARG A 17 -25.56 22.45 9.48
C ARG A 17 -24.81 21.21 8.99
N THR A 18 -23.71 21.42 8.28
CA THR A 18 -22.66 20.40 8.20
C THR A 18 -22.08 20.26 9.60
N ILE A 19 -22.48 19.22 10.32
CA ILE A 19 -21.77 18.81 11.54
C ILE A 19 -20.52 18.10 11.03
N PRO A 20 -19.30 18.66 11.19
CA PRO A 20 -18.11 17.86 10.96
C PRO A 20 -18.18 16.71 11.95
N ALA A 21 -18.16 15.48 11.43
CA ALA A 21 -17.93 14.30 12.26
C ALA A 21 -16.55 14.47 12.89
N ARG A 22 -16.51 14.96 14.13
CA ARG A 22 -15.33 14.79 14.97
C ARG A 22 -15.25 13.29 15.25
N ALA A 23 -14.31 12.61 14.60
CA ALA A 23 -13.83 11.34 15.13
C ALA A 23 -13.52 11.58 16.61
N GLY A 24 -14.00 10.71 17.49
CA GLY A 24 -13.91 10.87 18.93
C GLY A 24 -12.46 10.84 19.41
N ASP A 25 -11.79 12.00 19.39
CA ASP A 25 -10.46 12.18 19.99
C ASP A 25 -10.46 11.86 21.50
N ASP A 26 -11.62 11.91 22.16
CA ASP A 26 -11.73 11.75 23.62
C ASP A 26 -11.62 10.30 24.13
N GLU A 27 -11.94 9.26 23.34
CA GLU A 27 -11.77 7.87 23.81
C GLU A 27 -10.31 7.39 23.75
N LEU A 28 -9.49 7.95 22.86
CA LEU A 28 -8.08 7.59 22.70
C LEU A 28 -7.15 8.32 23.69
N ARG A 29 -7.63 9.36 24.37
CA ARG A 29 -6.81 10.16 25.32
C ARG A 29 -6.36 9.38 26.56
N GLY A 30 -7.00 8.26 26.88
CA GLY A 30 -6.61 7.38 27.99
C GLY A 30 -5.92 6.06 27.58
N HIS A 31 -6.01 5.65 26.32
CA HIS A 31 -5.52 4.36 25.84
C HIS A 31 -4.46 4.54 24.76
N LYS A 32 -3.23 4.14 25.07
CA LYS A 32 -2.12 4.14 24.11
C LYS A 32 -2.38 3.09 23.03
N ILE A 33 -2.62 3.53 21.78
CA ILE A 33 -2.63 2.63 20.61
C ILE A 33 -1.25 1.97 20.51
N LYS A 34 -1.23 0.63 20.49
CA LYS A 34 0.00 -0.17 20.44
C LYS A 34 0.31 -0.71 19.06
N HIS A 35 -0.73 -1.00 18.28
CA HIS A 35 -0.66 -1.70 17.01
C HIS A 35 -1.62 -1.05 16.01
N VAL A 36 -1.19 -0.96 14.75
CA VAL A 36 -2.00 -0.51 13.62
C VAL A 36 -1.94 -1.59 12.55
N LEU A 37 -3.11 -2.07 12.13
CA LEU A 37 -3.28 -2.97 11.00
C LEU A 37 -3.78 -2.16 9.80
N LEU A 38 -3.00 -2.15 8.71
CA LEU A 38 -3.38 -1.53 7.44
C LEU A 38 -3.80 -2.60 6.44
N ILE A 39 -5.07 -2.58 6.03
CA ILE A 39 -5.57 -3.46 4.97
C ILE A 39 -5.83 -2.62 3.72
N SER A 40 -5.13 -2.95 2.64
CA SER A 40 -5.38 -2.43 1.30
C SER A 40 -6.11 -3.50 0.49
N VAL A 41 -7.07 -3.11 -0.35
CA VAL A 41 -7.78 -4.04 -1.24
C VAL A 41 -7.72 -3.47 -2.64
N ASP A 42 -7.05 -4.19 -3.53
CA ASP A 42 -6.89 -3.81 -4.92
C ASP A 42 -8.23 -3.94 -5.67
N GLY A 43 -8.54 -2.96 -6.52
CA GLY A 43 -9.79 -2.91 -7.28
C GLY A 43 -11.09 -2.64 -6.49
N LEU A 44 -11.05 -2.45 -5.16
CA LEU A 44 -12.25 -2.26 -4.35
C LEU A 44 -12.78 -0.81 -4.41
N HIS A 45 -13.95 -0.62 -4.99
CA HIS A 45 -14.61 0.69 -5.06
C HIS A 45 -15.50 0.94 -3.83
N SER A 46 -15.80 2.22 -3.57
CA SER A 46 -16.72 2.61 -2.49
C SER A 46 -18.13 2.02 -2.67
N LEU A 47 -18.58 1.89 -3.92
CA LEU A 47 -19.88 1.29 -4.24
C LEU A 47 -19.90 -0.22 -3.94
N ASP A 48 -18.78 -0.91 -4.14
CA ASP A 48 -18.66 -2.35 -3.83
C ASP A 48 -18.82 -2.57 -2.32
N VAL A 49 -18.20 -1.73 -1.50
CA VAL A 49 -18.35 -1.76 -0.03
C VAL A 49 -19.79 -1.51 0.37
N GLU A 50 -20.44 -0.48 -0.17
CA GLU A 50 -21.84 -0.14 0.15
C GLU A 50 -22.79 -1.30 -0.18
N ASN A 51 -22.68 -1.84 -1.39
CA ASN A 51 -23.51 -2.96 -1.83
C ASN A 51 -23.23 -4.24 -1.03
N TYR A 52 -21.96 -4.54 -0.76
CA TYR A 52 -21.57 -5.76 -0.05
C TYR A 52 -22.07 -5.73 1.40
N VAL A 53 -21.90 -4.62 2.12
CA VAL A 53 -22.38 -4.46 3.49
C VAL A 53 -23.90 -4.55 3.56
N ALA A 54 -24.62 -3.95 2.62
CA ALA A 54 -26.08 -4.03 2.56
C ALA A 54 -26.58 -5.46 2.30
N ALA A 55 -25.91 -6.21 1.42
CA ALA A 55 -26.28 -7.58 1.08
C ALA A 55 -25.83 -8.62 2.12
N HIS A 56 -24.76 -8.34 2.86
CA HIS A 56 -24.15 -9.26 3.83
C HIS A 56 -23.96 -8.58 5.21
N PRO A 57 -25.05 -8.31 5.94
CA PRO A 57 -25.01 -7.56 7.20
C PRO A 57 -24.22 -8.26 8.32
N ASP A 58 -24.06 -9.59 8.23
CA ASP A 58 -23.31 -10.40 9.21
C ASP A 58 -21.84 -10.64 8.80
N SER A 59 -21.37 -10.00 7.72
CA SER A 59 -19.99 -10.15 7.23
C SER A 59 -18.96 -9.41 8.09
N ALA A 60 -17.68 -9.80 8.00
CA ALA A 60 -16.60 -9.09 8.67
C ALA A 60 -16.48 -7.62 8.23
N LEU A 61 -16.72 -7.32 6.96
CA LEU A 61 -16.69 -5.95 6.45
C LEU A 61 -17.87 -5.11 6.99
N ALA A 62 -19.06 -5.72 7.12
CA ALA A 62 -20.20 -5.08 7.78
C ALA A 62 -19.93 -4.82 9.27
N ALA A 63 -19.32 -5.77 9.97
CA ALA A 63 -18.88 -5.58 11.35
C ALA A 63 -17.89 -4.39 11.47
N LEU A 64 -16.87 -4.32 10.59
CA LEU A 64 -15.93 -3.19 10.59
C LEU A 64 -16.63 -1.85 10.30
N SER A 65 -17.54 -1.81 9.33
CA SER A 65 -18.29 -0.60 8.97
C SER A 65 -19.18 -0.12 10.12
N ASN A 66 -19.84 -1.05 10.83
CA ASN A 66 -20.74 -0.73 11.95
C ASN A 66 -20.00 -0.31 13.24
N HIS A 67 -18.75 -0.74 13.41
CA HIS A 67 -17.92 -0.41 14.58
C HIS A 67 -16.88 0.69 14.32
N GLY A 68 -16.77 1.18 13.09
CA GLY A 68 -15.74 2.12 12.65
C GLY A 68 -16.31 3.44 12.12
N VAL A 69 -15.44 4.20 11.46
CA VAL A 69 -15.82 5.43 10.74
C VAL A 69 -15.53 5.23 9.26
N THR A 70 -16.57 5.32 8.44
CA THR A 70 -16.46 5.26 6.98
C THR A 70 -16.31 6.66 6.39
N PHE A 71 -15.19 6.91 5.71
CA PHE A 71 -14.95 8.16 4.98
C PHE A 71 -15.48 8.05 3.55
N SER A 72 -16.75 8.41 3.34
CA SER A 72 -17.45 8.26 2.05
C SER A 72 -16.97 9.16 0.91
N ASN A 73 -16.07 10.12 1.19
CA ASN A 73 -15.46 10.99 0.18
C ASN A 73 -13.92 10.91 0.21
N ALA A 74 -13.36 9.75 0.60
CA ALA A 74 -11.94 9.46 0.44
C ALA A 74 -11.59 9.27 -1.04
N ARG A 75 -10.37 9.67 -1.44
CA ARG A 75 -9.88 9.59 -2.81
C ARG A 75 -8.45 9.04 -2.83
N THR A 76 -8.17 8.21 -3.81
CA THR A 76 -6.81 7.83 -4.20
C THR A 76 -6.21 8.90 -5.12
N PRO A 77 -4.88 8.89 -5.38
CA PRO A 77 -4.30 9.69 -6.44
C PRO A 77 -5.01 9.45 -7.79
N ALA A 78 -5.00 10.46 -8.68
CA ALA A 78 -5.78 10.44 -9.93
C ALA A 78 -5.47 9.27 -10.88
N LEU A 79 -4.33 8.60 -10.69
CA LEU A 79 -4.06 7.28 -11.25
C LEU A 79 -4.08 6.28 -10.10
N SER A 80 -5.20 5.55 -10.00
CA SER A 80 -5.50 4.67 -8.89
C SER A 80 -5.07 3.23 -9.16
N ASP A 81 -3.80 3.06 -9.51
CA ASP A 81 -3.17 1.74 -9.56
C ASP A 81 -2.50 1.39 -8.22
N SER A 82 -2.12 0.13 -8.06
CA SER A 82 -1.55 -0.49 -6.88
C SER A 82 -0.41 0.33 -6.25
N PHE A 83 0.61 0.70 -7.05
CA PHE A 83 1.78 1.45 -6.56
C PHE A 83 1.43 2.86 -6.06
N PRO A 84 0.86 3.76 -6.89
CA PRO A 84 0.52 5.11 -6.44
C PRO A 84 -0.53 5.11 -5.31
N GLY A 85 -1.47 4.16 -5.33
CA GLY A 85 -2.47 3.98 -4.27
C GLY A 85 -1.83 3.62 -2.93
N LEU A 86 -0.99 2.58 -2.91
CA LEU A 86 -0.31 2.15 -1.68
C LEU A 86 0.67 3.23 -1.17
N LEU A 87 1.43 3.85 -2.07
CA LEU A 87 2.40 4.89 -1.70
C LEU A 87 1.74 6.11 -1.06
N ALA A 88 0.53 6.49 -1.50
CA ALA A 88 -0.22 7.54 -0.84
C ALA A 88 -0.54 7.19 0.63
N LEU A 89 -0.87 5.92 0.91
CA LEU A 89 -1.14 5.44 2.27
C LEU A 89 0.12 5.39 3.13
N VAL A 90 1.21 4.84 2.59
CA VAL A 90 2.42 4.56 3.39
C VAL A 90 3.40 5.72 3.45
N THR A 91 3.26 6.76 2.62
CA THR A 91 4.11 7.97 2.68
C THR A 91 3.34 9.22 3.09
N GLY A 92 2.01 9.20 3.01
CA GLY A 92 1.17 10.41 3.11
C GLY A 92 1.38 11.40 1.95
N GLY A 93 2.11 10.99 0.90
CA GLY A 93 2.48 11.81 -0.25
C GLY A 93 1.60 11.56 -1.49
N SER A 94 1.97 12.23 -2.57
CA SER A 94 1.46 12.00 -3.93
C SER A 94 2.60 11.57 -4.86
N PRO A 95 2.32 11.09 -6.09
CA PRO A 95 3.36 10.77 -7.06
C PRO A 95 4.42 11.86 -7.24
N VAL A 96 4.03 13.13 -7.08
CA VAL A 96 4.95 14.29 -7.13
C VAL A 96 5.95 14.28 -5.97
N SER A 97 5.53 13.91 -4.76
CA SER A 97 6.39 13.97 -3.56
C SER A 97 7.15 12.68 -3.30
N HIS A 98 6.51 11.51 -3.45
CA HIS A 98 7.20 10.22 -3.27
C HIS A 98 7.99 9.80 -4.52
N GLY A 99 7.72 10.41 -5.68
CA GLY A 99 8.57 10.31 -6.87
C GLY A 99 8.28 9.13 -7.81
N LEU A 100 7.29 8.29 -7.49
CA LEU A 100 6.86 7.18 -8.32
C LEU A 100 5.45 7.40 -8.85
N PHE A 101 5.26 7.05 -10.12
CA PHE A 101 3.98 7.23 -10.81
C PHE A 101 3.29 5.89 -11.11
N TYR A 102 4.07 4.87 -11.47
CA TYR A 102 3.61 3.54 -11.84
C TYR A 102 4.76 2.53 -11.61
N ASP A 103 4.45 1.24 -11.53
CA ASP A 103 5.44 0.15 -11.36
C ASP A 103 6.40 0.04 -12.55
N VAL A 104 5.92 0.33 -13.75
CA VAL A 104 6.72 0.50 -14.97
C VAL A 104 6.68 1.95 -15.44
N SER A 105 7.82 2.61 -15.39
CA SER A 105 7.98 4.03 -15.75
C SER A 105 9.25 4.24 -16.59
N TYR A 106 9.50 5.46 -17.07
CA TYR A 106 10.76 5.83 -17.71
C TYR A 106 11.49 6.90 -16.91
N ASP A 107 12.74 6.63 -16.53
CA ASP A 107 13.57 7.58 -15.79
C ASP A 107 14.81 7.95 -16.62
N ARG A 108 15.02 9.26 -16.79
CA ARG A 108 16.10 9.85 -17.59
C ARG A 108 17.46 9.83 -16.89
N THR A 109 17.53 9.39 -15.65
CA THR A 109 18.72 9.43 -14.79
C THR A 109 19.32 8.05 -14.51
N ILE A 110 18.63 6.99 -14.94
CA ILE A 110 19.02 5.60 -14.71
C ILE A 110 19.61 4.99 -15.98
N PHE A 111 20.25 3.84 -15.83
CA PHE A 111 20.94 3.12 -16.88
C PHE A 111 20.41 1.70 -16.99
N ASP A 112 20.54 1.14 -18.19
CA ASP A 112 20.21 -0.25 -18.46
C ASP A 112 20.85 -1.21 -17.43
N PRO A 113 20.17 -2.31 -17.04
CA PRO A 113 20.72 -3.30 -16.10
C PRO A 113 22.09 -3.85 -16.49
N THR A 114 22.42 -3.91 -17.78
CA THR A 114 23.72 -4.37 -18.30
C THR A 114 24.82 -3.30 -18.23
N ASN A 115 24.48 -2.02 -18.10
CA ASN A 115 25.44 -0.92 -17.98
C ASN A 115 25.90 -0.73 -16.53
N THR A 116 26.79 -1.61 -16.08
CA THR A 116 27.36 -1.60 -14.72
C THR A 116 28.35 -0.47 -14.44
N SER A 117 28.66 0.35 -15.46
CA SER A 117 29.56 1.50 -15.33
C SER A 117 28.84 2.83 -15.24
N CYS A 118 27.52 2.87 -15.49
CA CYS A 118 26.72 4.10 -15.60
C CYS A 118 27.35 5.13 -16.56
N SER A 119 27.95 4.64 -17.64
CA SER A 119 28.64 5.47 -18.63
C SER A 119 27.70 5.83 -19.79
N GLY A 120 27.97 6.96 -20.44
CA GLY A 120 27.23 7.42 -21.61
C GLY A 120 25.92 8.11 -21.28
N GLN A 121 24.97 8.10 -22.23
CA GLN A 121 23.68 8.75 -22.07
C GLN A 121 22.77 7.93 -21.14
N ALA A 122 22.28 8.57 -20.07
CA ALA A 122 21.27 8.01 -19.19
C ALA A 122 19.87 8.03 -19.83
N GLY A 123 18.98 7.20 -19.30
CA GLY A 123 17.60 7.03 -19.75
C GLY A 123 17.26 5.57 -19.97
N ASN A 124 16.45 5.00 -19.09
CA ASN A 124 16.02 3.60 -19.19
C ASN A 124 14.58 3.44 -18.69
N PRO A 125 13.84 2.41 -19.15
CA PRO A 125 12.69 1.92 -18.40
C PRO A 125 13.10 1.55 -16.97
N MET A 126 12.32 1.99 -16.00
CA MET A 126 12.34 1.53 -14.63
C MET A 126 11.20 0.53 -14.51
N ILE A 127 11.54 -0.74 -14.44
CA ILE A 127 10.60 -1.85 -14.39
C ILE A 127 10.65 -2.40 -12.98
N PHE A 128 9.53 -2.36 -12.27
CA PHE A 128 9.33 -2.92 -10.93
C PHE A 128 8.09 -3.81 -10.90
N ASP A 129 7.98 -4.72 -11.87
CA ASP A 129 6.94 -5.73 -11.99
C ASP A 129 7.51 -7.14 -11.73
N GLU A 130 6.73 -8.20 -11.96
CA GLU A 130 7.11 -9.60 -11.77
C GLU A 130 8.35 -10.03 -12.59
N SER A 131 8.72 -9.29 -13.64
CA SER A 131 9.89 -9.61 -14.46
C SER A 131 11.21 -9.33 -13.74
N THR A 132 11.16 -8.60 -12.62
CA THR A 132 12.35 -8.32 -11.80
C THR A 132 12.65 -9.39 -10.77
N ASP A 133 11.79 -10.40 -10.64
CA ASP A 133 11.96 -11.49 -9.69
C ASP A 133 13.08 -12.46 -10.10
N LYS A 134 13.63 -13.14 -9.10
CA LYS A 134 14.47 -14.30 -9.31
C LYS A 134 13.63 -15.55 -9.45
N TYR A 135 13.82 -16.29 -10.54
CA TYR A 135 13.06 -17.50 -10.83
C TYR A 135 13.87 -18.79 -10.69
N SER A 136 13.19 -19.87 -10.33
CA SER A 136 13.69 -21.24 -10.49
C SER A 136 13.67 -21.68 -11.97
N SER A 137 14.28 -22.82 -12.28
CA SER A 137 14.25 -23.41 -13.63
C SER A 137 12.86 -23.80 -14.12
N GLY A 138 11.87 -23.84 -13.23
CA GLY A 138 10.47 -24.13 -13.55
C GLY A 138 9.59 -22.89 -13.71
N ASN A 139 10.19 -21.69 -13.86
CA ASN A 139 9.47 -20.41 -13.90
C ASN A 139 8.58 -20.21 -12.66
N VAL A 140 9.10 -20.54 -11.48
CA VAL A 140 8.48 -20.22 -10.20
C VAL A 140 9.36 -19.19 -9.49
N SER A 141 8.80 -18.04 -9.15
CA SER A 141 9.46 -16.99 -8.41
C SER A 141 9.94 -17.52 -7.07
N LEU A 142 11.14 -17.08 -6.68
CA LEU A 142 11.74 -17.34 -5.39
C LEU A 142 11.32 -16.29 -4.34
N ASN A 143 10.34 -15.43 -4.68
CA ASN A 143 9.84 -14.33 -3.86
C ASN A 143 10.96 -13.37 -3.40
N VAL A 144 11.96 -13.19 -4.26
CA VAL A 144 13.05 -12.24 -4.06
C VAL A 144 13.38 -11.58 -5.40
N LEU A 145 13.76 -10.30 -5.35
CA LEU A 145 14.25 -9.58 -6.53
C LEU A 145 15.54 -10.22 -7.05
N ASP A 146 15.71 -10.25 -8.37
CA ASP A 146 17.00 -10.50 -9.02
C ASP A 146 17.73 -9.16 -9.23
N PRO A 147 18.80 -8.86 -8.48
CA PRO A 147 19.52 -7.60 -8.67
C PRO A 147 20.09 -7.43 -10.09
N ALA A 148 20.24 -8.50 -10.88
CA ALA A 148 20.75 -8.43 -12.24
C ALA A 148 19.75 -7.79 -13.23
N THR A 149 18.44 -7.85 -12.95
CA THR A 149 17.37 -7.29 -13.80
C THR A 149 17.09 -5.82 -13.48
N LEU A 150 17.48 -5.35 -12.29
CA LEU A 150 17.23 -3.98 -11.85
C LEU A 150 18.12 -2.97 -12.60
N PRO A 151 17.60 -1.77 -12.95
CA PRO A 151 18.41 -0.73 -13.57
C PRO A 151 19.54 -0.26 -12.64
N ASN A 152 20.55 0.40 -13.22
CA ASN A 152 21.62 1.03 -12.45
C ASN A 152 21.38 2.54 -12.32
N HIS A 153 21.90 3.15 -11.25
CA HIS A 153 21.92 4.60 -11.06
C HIS A 153 23.23 5.03 -10.42
N ILE A 154 23.53 6.33 -10.48
CA ILE A 154 24.64 6.94 -9.75
C ILE A 154 24.14 7.34 -8.37
N ASP A 155 24.68 6.74 -7.31
CA ASP A 155 24.31 7.08 -5.94
C ASP A 155 24.84 8.46 -5.51
N ALA A 156 24.50 8.89 -4.30
CA ALA A 156 24.94 10.18 -3.74
C ALA A 156 26.48 10.32 -3.62
N ASN A 157 27.23 9.22 -3.68
CA ASN A 157 28.69 9.19 -3.63
C ASN A 157 29.33 9.11 -5.02
N GLY A 158 28.53 9.18 -6.09
CA GLY A 158 29.03 9.09 -7.46
C GLY A 158 29.30 7.66 -7.93
N LYS A 159 28.83 6.63 -7.21
CA LYS A 159 29.05 5.23 -7.58
C LYS A 159 27.89 4.68 -8.41
N CYS A 160 28.22 3.94 -9.46
CA CYS A 160 27.22 3.16 -10.19
C CYS A 160 26.77 1.95 -9.36
N VAL A 161 25.49 1.91 -8.99
CA VAL A 161 24.89 0.85 -8.17
C VAL A 161 23.51 0.47 -8.70
N ARG A 162 22.98 -0.67 -8.27
CA ARG A 162 21.61 -1.09 -8.60
C ARG A 162 20.59 -0.16 -7.94
N LEU A 163 19.55 0.19 -8.68
CA LEU A 163 18.39 0.89 -8.18
C LEU A 163 17.35 -0.15 -7.74
N PHE A 164 17.28 -0.41 -6.44
CA PHE A 164 16.19 -1.21 -5.86
C PHE A 164 14.90 -0.37 -5.80
N PRO A 165 13.71 -1.01 -5.77
CA PRO A 165 12.43 -0.29 -5.64
C PRO A 165 12.41 0.72 -4.50
N HIS A 166 12.95 0.36 -3.33
CA HIS A 166 13.02 1.26 -2.18
C HIS A 166 13.94 2.49 -2.42
N ASN A 167 14.94 2.41 -3.31
CA ASN A 167 15.79 3.55 -3.67
C ASN A 167 15.09 4.56 -4.58
N ALA A 168 14.05 4.13 -5.32
CA ALA A 168 13.31 5.01 -6.23
C ALA A 168 12.35 5.94 -5.50
N ILE A 169 12.01 5.62 -4.24
CA ILE A 169 11.17 6.46 -3.39
C ILE A 169 11.97 7.68 -2.89
N ARG A 170 11.33 8.85 -2.86
CA ARG A 170 11.94 10.12 -2.41
C ARG A 170 11.52 10.58 -1.02
N SER A 171 10.52 9.92 -0.44
CA SER A 171 9.94 10.24 0.86
C SER A 171 10.10 9.06 1.81
N ASN A 172 10.17 9.34 3.11
CA ASN A 172 10.14 8.28 4.10
C ASN A 172 8.78 7.57 4.14
N THR A 173 8.77 6.29 4.51
CA THR A 173 7.52 5.55 4.75
C THR A 173 7.12 5.57 6.22
N ILE A 174 5.83 5.32 6.52
CA ILE A 174 5.35 5.13 7.90
C ILE A 174 6.14 4.03 8.62
N PHE A 175 6.61 3.02 7.87
CA PHE A 175 7.41 1.94 8.40
C PHE A 175 8.77 2.45 8.89
N GLU A 176 9.47 3.27 8.10
CA GLU A 176 10.73 3.90 8.55
C GLU A 176 10.53 4.80 9.77
N VAL A 177 9.43 5.56 9.83
CA VAL A 177 9.10 6.41 10.99
C VAL A 177 8.93 5.55 12.24
N VAL A 178 8.19 4.45 12.16
CA VAL A 178 8.01 3.52 13.28
C VAL A 178 9.33 2.85 13.67
N ARG A 179 10.13 2.40 12.70
CA ARG A 179 11.46 1.82 12.95
C ARG A 179 12.40 2.79 13.66
N ALA A 180 12.41 4.06 13.26
CA ALA A 180 13.20 5.10 13.91
C ALA A 180 12.79 5.34 15.37
N SER A 181 11.54 5.05 15.73
CA SER A 181 11.04 5.09 17.11
C SER A 181 11.27 3.80 17.91
N GLY A 182 11.94 2.80 17.32
CA GLY A 182 12.21 1.50 17.94
C GLY A 182 11.08 0.47 17.79
N GLY A 183 10.04 0.77 17.01
CA GLY A 183 8.95 -0.15 16.73
C GLY A 183 9.35 -1.26 15.76
N HIS A 184 8.60 -2.36 15.81
CA HIS A 184 8.66 -3.45 14.84
C HIS A 184 7.61 -3.25 13.73
N THR A 185 7.92 -3.68 12.52
CA THR A 185 7.09 -3.49 11.32
C THR A 185 7.08 -4.72 10.43
N ALA A 186 5.94 -4.98 9.81
CA ALA A 186 5.74 -6.06 8.86
C ALA A 186 4.84 -5.61 7.69
N TRP A 187 4.90 -6.27 6.55
CA TRP A 187 4.01 -6.01 5.42
C TRP A 187 3.94 -7.23 4.50
N ALA A 188 2.77 -7.52 3.96
CA ALA A 188 2.60 -8.56 2.96
C ALA A 188 1.97 -8.05 1.66
N ASP A 189 2.55 -8.39 0.51
CA ASP A 189 2.09 -7.90 -0.80
C ASP A 189 2.26 -8.93 -1.92
N LYS A 190 1.81 -8.58 -3.13
CA LYS A 190 1.63 -9.53 -4.24
C LYS A 190 2.92 -9.94 -4.98
N HIS A 191 4.04 -9.23 -4.80
CA HIS A 191 5.34 -9.65 -5.36
C HIS A 191 6.52 -8.81 -4.80
N PRO A 192 7.79 -9.24 -4.98
CA PRO A 192 8.98 -8.65 -4.37
C PRO A 192 9.26 -7.18 -4.66
N ALA A 193 8.76 -6.60 -5.76
CA ALA A 193 9.02 -5.18 -6.03
C ALA A 193 8.30 -4.23 -5.05
N TYR A 194 7.35 -4.75 -4.26
CA TYR A 194 6.81 -4.07 -3.08
C TYR A 194 7.84 -3.85 -1.97
N ASP A 195 9.09 -4.27 -2.15
CA ASP A 195 10.26 -3.72 -1.46
C ASP A 195 10.23 -2.18 -1.37
N LEU A 196 9.54 -1.48 -2.28
CA LEU A 196 9.25 -0.04 -2.20
C LEU A 196 8.77 0.45 -0.82
N VAL A 197 8.02 -0.37 -0.06
CA VAL A 197 7.51 0.03 1.26
C VAL A 197 8.59 0.10 2.34
N ASN A 198 9.78 -0.48 2.09
CA ASN A 198 10.95 -0.31 2.95
C ASN A 198 11.44 1.14 3.02
N GLY A 199 11.07 1.97 2.04
CA GLY A 199 11.50 3.36 1.95
C GLY A 199 12.99 3.52 1.68
N PRO A 200 13.48 4.76 1.51
CA PRO A 200 14.84 5.04 1.04
C PRO A 200 15.96 4.36 1.84
N SER A 201 15.76 4.05 3.12
CA SER A 201 16.76 3.34 3.94
C SER A 201 16.90 1.84 3.61
N GLY A 202 15.92 1.25 2.92
CA GLY A 202 15.84 -0.19 2.67
C GLY A 202 15.55 -1.02 3.94
N LYS A 203 15.12 -0.37 5.04
CA LYS A 203 15.00 -1.00 6.38
C LYS A 203 13.67 -0.73 7.07
N GLY A 204 12.71 -0.14 6.35
CA GLY A 204 11.40 0.22 6.89
C GLY A 204 10.62 -1.00 7.38
N VAL A 205 10.62 -2.11 6.65
CA VAL A 205 9.86 -3.33 6.98
C VAL A 205 10.83 -4.43 7.43
N GLN A 206 10.59 -4.99 8.62
CA GLN A 206 11.46 -6.06 9.15
C GLN A 206 11.00 -7.46 8.79
N ASP A 207 9.72 -7.61 8.46
CA ASP A 207 9.13 -8.84 7.97
C ASP A 207 8.30 -8.52 6.72
N LEU A 208 8.96 -8.61 5.56
CA LEU A 208 8.33 -8.35 4.27
C LEU A 208 8.03 -9.70 3.61
N TYR A 209 6.75 -9.99 3.40
CA TYR A 209 6.30 -11.23 2.77
C TYR A 209 5.64 -10.97 1.43
N THR A 210 6.29 -11.37 0.34
CA THR A 210 5.86 -11.02 -1.01
C THR A 210 5.68 -12.26 -1.89
N PRO A 211 4.68 -13.12 -1.61
CA PRO A 211 4.42 -14.27 -2.45
C PRO A 211 3.97 -13.83 -3.84
N GLU A 212 4.80 -14.10 -4.86
CA GLU A 212 4.53 -13.74 -6.25
C GLU A 212 3.19 -14.32 -6.71
N ILE A 213 2.36 -13.45 -7.25
CA ILE A 213 1.04 -13.75 -7.77
C ILE A 213 1.08 -14.12 -9.25
N THR A 214 2.02 -13.57 -10.02
CA THR A 214 2.16 -13.78 -11.46
C THR A 214 3.58 -14.23 -11.78
N ASN A 215 3.75 -15.52 -12.08
CA ASN A 215 5.05 -16.03 -12.47
C ASN A 215 5.27 -15.86 -13.98
N VAL A 216 6.29 -15.10 -14.37
CA VAL A 216 6.61 -14.88 -15.79
C VAL A 216 6.84 -16.20 -16.52
N ASN A 217 6.11 -16.43 -17.61
CA ASN A 217 6.11 -17.69 -18.38
C ASN A 217 5.73 -18.93 -17.55
N GLY A 218 5.08 -18.75 -16.40
CA GLY A 218 4.67 -19.78 -15.46
C GLY A 218 3.18 -19.66 -15.12
N LEU A 219 2.84 -19.97 -13.87
CA LEU A 219 1.49 -19.80 -13.36
C LEU A 219 1.21 -18.32 -13.10
N ASP A 220 0.17 -17.81 -13.74
CA ASP A 220 -0.43 -16.52 -13.44
C ASP A 220 -1.70 -16.75 -12.61
N ASN A 221 -1.70 -16.35 -11.34
CA ASN A 221 -2.88 -16.50 -10.51
C ASN A 221 -3.96 -15.45 -10.85
N THR A 222 -3.60 -14.35 -11.51
CA THR A 222 -4.51 -13.22 -11.77
C THR A 222 -5.56 -13.52 -12.83
N VAL A 223 -5.38 -14.58 -13.62
CA VAL A 223 -6.42 -15.06 -14.57
C VAL A 223 -7.54 -15.85 -13.90
N SER A 224 -7.51 -16.00 -12.57
CA SER A 224 -8.49 -16.77 -11.81
C SER A 224 -8.71 -16.18 -10.41
N VAL A 225 -9.97 -15.79 -10.13
CA VAL A 225 -10.39 -15.33 -8.79
C VAL A 225 -10.04 -16.36 -7.72
N VAL A 226 -10.24 -17.67 -8.00
CA VAL A 226 -9.95 -18.74 -7.03
C VAL A 226 -8.45 -18.82 -6.73
N CYS A 227 -7.60 -18.69 -7.74
CA CYS A 227 -6.15 -18.71 -7.56
C CYS A 227 -5.65 -17.45 -6.85
N THR A 228 -6.23 -16.29 -7.18
CA THR A 228 -5.90 -15.01 -6.52
C THR A 228 -6.33 -15.04 -5.05
N VAL A 229 -7.49 -15.60 -4.72
CA VAL A 229 -7.93 -15.86 -3.34
C VAL A 229 -6.95 -16.77 -2.60
N ALA A 230 -6.41 -17.81 -3.27
CA ALA A 230 -5.41 -18.67 -2.66
C ALA A 230 -4.10 -17.93 -2.34
N ASN A 231 -3.64 -17.02 -3.21
CA ASN A 231 -2.50 -16.14 -2.91
C ASN A 231 -2.83 -15.19 -1.74
N ASP A 232 -4.03 -14.58 -1.73
CA ASP A 232 -4.47 -13.73 -0.62
C ASP A 232 -4.52 -14.49 0.72
N GLN A 233 -4.89 -15.77 0.71
CA GLN A 233 -4.88 -16.61 1.91
C GLN A 233 -3.47 -16.83 2.49
N LEU A 234 -2.43 -16.88 1.65
CA LEU A 234 -1.04 -16.93 2.13
C LEU A 234 -0.71 -15.67 2.94
N LYS A 235 -1.09 -14.50 2.43
CA LYS A 235 -0.88 -13.21 3.10
C LYS A 235 -1.73 -13.09 4.37
N VAL A 236 -2.98 -13.56 4.37
CA VAL A 236 -3.81 -13.62 5.58
C VAL A 236 -3.17 -14.49 6.66
N ALA A 237 -2.63 -15.65 6.29
CA ALA A 237 -1.92 -16.52 7.23
C ALA A 237 -0.68 -15.83 7.83
N ALA A 238 0.07 -15.08 7.02
CA ALA A 238 1.18 -14.25 7.51
C ALA A 238 0.71 -13.22 8.54
N ILE A 239 -0.34 -12.45 8.26
CA ILE A 239 -0.89 -11.46 9.20
C ILE A 239 -1.37 -12.11 10.50
N LEU A 240 -1.99 -13.30 10.43
CA LEU A 240 -2.41 -14.03 11.63
C LEU A 240 -1.23 -14.48 12.49
N ASN A 241 -0.11 -14.88 11.87
CA ASN A 241 1.13 -15.20 12.58
C ASN A 241 1.73 -13.94 13.24
N GLU A 242 1.77 -12.82 12.53
CA GLU A 242 2.26 -11.54 13.05
C GLU A 242 1.43 -11.02 14.24
N ILE A 243 0.10 -11.22 14.22
CA ILE A 243 -0.80 -10.92 15.36
C ILE A 243 -0.45 -11.75 16.59
N GLN A 244 0.14 -12.94 16.41
CA GLN A 244 0.63 -13.79 17.51
C GLN A 244 2.07 -13.45 17.94
N GLY A 245 2.70 -12.45 17.29
CA GLY A 245 4.08 -12.06 17.54
C GLY A 245 5.13 -12.98 16.89
N LEU A 246 4.70 -13.81 15.95
CA LEU A 246 5.55 -14.64 15.09
C LEU A 246 5.92 -13.86 13.82
N ARG A 247 6.84 -14.41 13.03
CA ARG A 247 7.08 -13.96 11.65
C ARG A 247 5.98 -14.48 10.72
N HIS A 248 5.92 -13.96 9.49
CA HIS A 248 4.96 -14.37 8.46
C HIS A 248 4.91 -15.90 8.26
N ASP A 249 6.04 -16.59 8.40
CA ASP A 249 6.19 -18.04 8.25
C ASP A 249 5.87 -18.86 9.52
N GLY A 250 5.47 -18.20 10.62
CA GLY A 250 5.17 -18.82 11.90
C GLY A 250 6.40 -19.08 12.78
N THR A 251 7.60 -18.71 12.35
CA THR A 251 8.81 -18.82 13.20
C THR A 251 8.83 -17.71 14.27
N PRO A 252 9.65 -17.85 15.34
CA PRO A 252 9.71 -16.84 16.39
C PRO A 252 10.02 -15.42 15.87
N GLY A 253 9.11 -14.48 16.12
CA GLY A 253 9.23 -13.06 15.81
C GLY A 253 9.63 -12.22 17.02
N PRO A 254 9.92 -10.92 16.83
CA PRO A 254 10.27 -10.00 17.91
C PRO A 254 9.05 -9.51 18.72
N GLY A 255 7.86 -10.11 18.52
CA GLY A 255 6.57 -9.67 19.06
C GLY A 255 5.68 -9.04 18.00
N ILE A 256 4.47 -8.62 18.40
CA ILE A 256 3.46 -8.07 17.48
C ILE A 256 3.97 -6.75 16.88
N PRO A 257 3.96 -6.57 15.55
CA PRO A 257 4.39 -5.33 14.92
C PRO A 257 3.57 -4.11 15.39
N ALA A 258 4.23 -2.96 15.50
CA ALA A 258 3.56 -1.70 15.81
C ALA A 258 2.74 -1.19 14.61
N VAL A 259 3.23 -1.39 13.38
CA VAL A 259 2.51 -1.17 12.12
C VAL A 259 2.75 -2.36 11.22
N PHE A 260 1.67 -2.97 10.75
CA PHE A 260 1.70 -4.09 9.84
C PHE A 260 0.44 -4.15 8.99
N GLY A 261 0.41 -5.04 8.02
CA GLY A 261 -0.71 -5.12 7.12
C GLY A 261 -0.42 -5.87 5.85
N MET A 262 -1.44 -5.91 5.00
CA MET A 262 -1.34 -6.57 3.71
C MET A 262 -2.20 -5.90 2.67
N ASN A 263 -1.93 -6.26 1.42
CA ASN A 263 -2.83 -5.99 0.32
C ASN A 263 -3.58 -7.27 -0.13
N PHE A 264 -4.89 -7.14 -0.41
CA PHE A 264 -5.72 -8.14 -1.08
C PHE A 264 -5.80 -7.88 -2.59
N GLN A 265 -5.83 -8.94 -3.39
CA GLN A 265 -5.82 -8.89 -4.86
C GLN A 265 -7.09 -9.44 -5.49
N ALA A 266 -7.82 -10.34 -4.84
CA ALA A 266 -8.94 -11.08 -5.48
C ALA A 266 -10.00 -10.18 -6.12
N VAL A 267 -10.28 -9.02 -5.53
CA VAL A 267 -11.31 -8.09 -6.03
C VAL A 267 -10.89 -7.42 -7.35
N SER A 268 -9.60 -7.27 -7.64
CA SER A 268 -9.13 -6.64 -8.88
C SER A 268 -9.27 -7.54 -10.11
N VAL A 269 -9.45 -8.85 -9.92
CA VAL A 269 -9.44 -9.84 -11.01
C VAL A 269 -10.80 -10.47 -11.35
N GLY A 270 -11.85 -10.23 -10.55
CA GLY A 270 -13.22 -10.68 -10.87
C GLY A 270 -14.15 -10.87 -9.69
#